data_AF-A0A6V8E473-F1
#
_entry.id   AF-A0A6V8E473-F1
#
_cell.length_a   1.000
_cell.length_b   1.000
_cell.length_c   1.000
_cell.angle_alpha   90.00
_cell.angle_beta   90.00
_cell.angle_gamma   90.00
#
_symmetry.space_group_name_H-M   'P 1'
#
loop_
_entity.id
_entity.type
_entity.pdbx_description
1 polymer ?
#
loop_
_entity_poly.entity_id
_entity_poly.type
_entity_poly.pdbx_seq_one_letter_code
_entity_poly.pdbx_strand_id
1 'polypeptide(L)'
;MAVLEANEYDVVVIDAANVVHHHAYDDDENLIQSIFPERLESCVEFFQESGWEVRAFLKKGTYWWATKNKDMDTIGDVRIFETLRRQGVLEVVSSEHDDMYWIDYAIKHNGLVITRDKLKTEKEEYERDWDAVEKRILRDWDVLETGEFLAPSVPMKDEAERISFKTLRTRLKELEMRVAELEQTRNTHTPQTEDKKPHVEEAESEDETVVAITSEVFRRLLQPGEFVHLTHIYHTLASVHLQLEPGKFSDWPADWREQLMGLLNVSGKMSVWVKDICPIAIEFDAKDKSMLKKA
;
A
#
# COMPACT_ATOMS: atom_id res chain seq x y z
N MET A 1 -18.84 -15.75 -21.61
CA MET A 1 -18.29 -15.63 -20.25
C MET A 1 -19.34 -16.18 -19.31
N ALA A 2 -19.00 -17.16 -18.48
CA ALA A 2 -19.87 -17.55 -17.38
C ALA A 2 -19.70 -16.47 -16.30
N VAL A 3 -20.80 -15.84 -15.91
CA VAL A 3 -20.81 -14.90 -14.79
C VAL A 3 -20.84 -15.75 -13.52
N LEU A 4 -19.90 -15.51 -12.60
CA LEU A 4 -19.91 -16.20 -11.32
C LEU A 4 -21.14 -15.79 -10.51
N GLU A 5 -21.76 -16.73 -9.81
CA GLU A 5 -22.86 -16.40 -8.89
C GLU A 5 -22.29 -16.00 -7.52
N ALA A 6 -22.85 -14.97 -6.89
CA ALA A 6 -22.29 -14.37 -5.68
C ALA A 6 -22.17 -15.36 -4.50
N ASN A 7 -23.03 -16.37 -4.44
CA ASN A 7 -23.08 -17.37 -3.37
C ASN A 7 -22.50 -18.73 -3.79
N GLU A 8 -21.82 -18.82 -4.94
CA GLU A 8 -21.21 -20.07 -5.41
C GLU A 8 -20.01 -20.48 -4.52
N TYR A 9 -19.28 -19.48 -4.03
CA TYR A 9 -18.07 -19.66 -3.22
C TYR A 9 -18.12 -18.83 -1.94
N ASP A 10 -17.49 -19.36 -0.88
CA ASP A 10 -17.48 -18.70 0.43
C ASP A 10 -16.29 -17.74 0.57
N VAL A 11 -15.12 -18.17 0.10
CA VAL A 11 -13.83 -17.45 0.22
C VAL A 11 -13.14 -17.31 -1.12
N VAL A 12 -12.33 -16.27 -1.29
CA VAL A 12 -11.40 -16.10 -2.41
C VAL A 12 -10.00 -16.49 -1.96
N VAL A 13 -9.40 -17.43 -2.68
CA VAL A 13 -8.06 -17.97 -2.44
C VAL A 13 -7.14 -17.49 -3.55
N ILE A 14 -6.13 -16.71 -3.21
CA ILE A 14 -5.20 -16.09 -4.16
C ILE A 14 -3.88 -16.85 -4.17
N ASP A 15 -3.47 -17.31 -5.34
CA ASP A 15 -2.10 -17.69 -5.63
C ASP A 15 -1.26 -16.40 -5.72
N ALA A 16 -0.64 -16.03 -4.59
CA ALA A 16 0.03 -14.75 -4.48
C ALA A 16 1.24 -14.67 -5.40
N ALA A 17 1.94 -15.79 -5.64
CA ALA A 17 3.10 -15.82 -6.51
C ALA A 17 2.71 -15.45 -7.94
N ASN A 18 1.60 -16.00 -8.44
CA ASN A 18 1.11 -15.69 -9.78
C ASN A 18 0.64 -14.24 -9.93
N VAL A 19 0.11 -13.63 -8.87
CA VAL A 19 -0.35 -12.22 -8.90
C VAL A 19 0.82 -11.24 -8.83
N VAL A 20 1.83 -11.48 -7.98
CA VAL A 20 2.95 -10.54 -7.77
C VAL A 20 3.99 -10.61 -8.88
N HIS A 21 4.15 -11.77 -9.52
CA HIS A 21 5.10 -11.91 -10.60
C HIS A 21 4.64 -11.15 -11.85
N HIS A 22 5.54 -10.33 -12.38
CA HIS A 22 5.36 -9.64 -13.64
C HIS A 22 6.50 -9.99 -14.59
N HIS A 23 6.18 -10.18 -15.87
CA HIS A 23 7.18 -10.39 -16.90
C HIS A 23 7.80 -9.04 -17.25
N ALA A 24 9.01 -8.77 -16.74
CA ALA A 24 9.85 -7.69 -17.22
C ALA A 24 10.96 -8.25 -18.11
N TYR A 25 11.44 -7.45 -19.04
CA TYR A 25 12.55 -7.78 -19.92
C TYR A 25 13.66 -6.74 -19.74
N ASP A 26 14.92 -7.17 -19.77
CA ASP A 26 16.06 -6.25 -19.83
C ASP A 26 16.23 -5.69 -21.26
N ASP A 27 17.20 -4.80 -21.41
CA ASP A 27 17.57 -4.19 -22.70
C ASP A 27 18.02 -5.24 -23.74
N ASP A 28 18.39 -6.44 -23.31
CA ASP A 28 18.82 -7.57 -24.13
C ASP A 28 17.70 -8.60 -24.36
N GLU A 29 16.43 -8.24 -24.09
CA GLU A 29 15.23 -9.09 -24.19
C GLU A 29 15.24 -10.34 -23.29
N ASN A 30 16.08 -10.40 -22.26
CA ASN A 30 16.05 -11.48 -21.27
C ASN A 30 14.97 -11.22 -20.22
N LEU A 31 14.24 -12.27 -19.85
CA LEU A 31 13.23 -12.19 -18.80
C LEU A 31 13.89 -11.90 -17.45
N ILE A 32 13.57 -10.75 -16.85
CA ILE A 32 13.99 -10.41 -15.49
C ILE A 32 12.89 -10.79 -14.52
N GLN A 33 13.27 -11.48 -13.43
CA GLN A 33 12.37 -11.77 -12.34
C GLN A 33 11.95 -10.46 -11.66
N SER A 34 10.66 -10.11 -11.79
CA SER A 34 10.07 -8.95 -11.14
C SER A 34 8.94 -9.37 -10.20
N ILE A 35 8.87 -8.73 -9.04
CA ILE A 35 7.90 -9.02 -7.98
C ILE A 35 7.33 -7.69 -7.49
N PHE A 36 6.03 -7.48 -7.68
CA PHE A 36 5.35 -6.26 -7.24
C PHE A 36 4.26 -6.62 -6.21
N PRO A 37 4.55 -6.51 -4.91
CA PRO A 37 3.59 -6.75 -3.83
C PRO A 37 2.32 -5.88 -3.93
N GLU A 38 2.40 -4.70 -4.54
CA GLU A 38 1.29 -3.78 -4.81
C GLU A 38 0.18 -4.42 -5.63
N ARG A 39 0.54 -5.32 -6.56
CA ARG A 39 -0.42 -6.07 -7.38
C ARG A 39 -1.29 -6.97 -6.49
N LEU A 40 -0.68 -7.56 -5.46
CA LEU A 40 -1.39 -8.40 -4.49
C LEU A 40 -2.28 -7.57 -3.58
N GLU A 41 -1.81 -6.40 -3.13
CA GLU A 41 -2.62 -5.47 -2.34
C GLU A 41 -3.88 -5.04 -3.11
N SER A 42 -3.72 -4.58 -4.36
CA SER A 42 -4.87 -4.17 -5.18
C SER A 42 -5.86 -5.32 -5.44
N CYS A 43 -5.34 -6.53 -5.67
CA CYS A 43 -6.17 -7.74 -5.80
C CYS A 43 -6.97 -8.03 -4.52
N VAL A 44 -6.32 -8.00 -3.35
CA VAL A 44 -6.97 -8.21 -2.06
C VAL A 44 -8.05 -7.15 -1.82
N GLU A 45 -7.74 -5.87 -2.04
CA GLU A 45 -8.69 -4.78 -1.87
C GLU A 45 -9.93 -4.95 -2.76
N PHE A 46 -9.74 -5.29 -4.04
CA PHE A 46 -10.84 -5.50 -4.98
C PHE A 46 -11.85 -6.55 -4.47
N PHE A 47 -11.37 -7.70 -3.98
CA PHE A 47 -12.24 -8.76 -3.50
C PHE A 47 -12.89 -8.42 -2.15
N GLN A 48 -12.15 -7.80 -1.23
CA GLN A 48 -12.69 -7.34 0.05
C GLN A 48 -13.77 -6.28 -0.15
N GLU A 49 -13.56 -5.31 -1.05
CA GLU A 49 -14.55 -4.29 -1.39
C GLU A 49 -15.79 -4.88 -2.09
N SER A 50 -15.62 -6.00 -2.79
CA SER A 50 -16.71 -6.77 -3.40
C SER A 50 -17.44 -7.68 -2.39
N GLY A 51 -17.04 -7.66 -1.11
CA GLY A 51 -17.68 -8.38 -0.01
C GLY A 51 -17.17 -9.80 0.20
N TRP A 52 -16.03 -10.17 -0.37
CA TRP A 52 -15.46 -11.51 -0.25
C TRP A 52 -14.50 -11.63 0.93
N GLU A 53 -14.54 -12.76 1.63
CA GLU A 53 -13.42 -13.17 2.49
C GLU A 53 -12.24 -13.54 1.59
N VAL A 54 -11.02 -13.10 1.95
CA VAL A 54 -9.82 -13.29 1.12
C VAL A 54 -8.71 -13.95 1.92
N ARG A 55 -8.07 -14.95 1.30
CA ARG A 55 -6.82 -15.57 1.76
C ARG A 55 -5.85 -15.67 0.60
N ALA A 56 -4.61 -15.26 0.81
CA ALA A 56 -3.55 -15.35 -0.17
C ALA A 56 -2.44 -16.28 0.33
N PHE A 57 -1.83 -17.04 -0.58
CA PHE A 57 -0.74 -17.95 -0.25
C PHE A 57 0.49 -17.62 -1.07
N LEU A 58 1.62 -17.40 -0.40
CA LEU A 58 2.90 -17.08 -1.04
C LEU A 58 3.96 -18.09 -0.64
N LYS A 59 4.71 -18.59 -1.63
CA LYS A 59 5.89 -19.41 -1.35
C LYS A 59 6.89 -18.66 -0.49
N LYS A 60 7.41 -19.34 0.53
CA LYS A 60 8.50 -18.83 1.36
C LYS A 60 9.71 -18.44 0.49
N GLY A 61 10.05 -19.22 -0.53
CA GLY A 61 11.13 -18.88 -1.46
C GLY A 61 10.96 -17.49 -2.09
N THR A 62 9.78 -17.22 -2.66
CA THR A 62 9.44 -15.94 -3.29
C THR A 62 9.47 -14.79 -2.29
N TYR A 63 8.87 -14.97 -1.11
CA TYR A 63 8.90 -13.98 -0.04
C TYR A 63 10.33 -13.62 0.40
N TRP A 64 11.18 -14.62 0.64
CA TRP A 64 12.56 -14.41 1.08
C TRP A 64 13.41 -13.76 -0.01
N TRP A 65 13.23 -14.20 -1.26
CA TRP A 65 13.94 -13.63 -2.39
C TRP A 65 13.56 -12.15 -2.58
N ALA A 66 12.27 -11.81 -2.52
CA ALA A 66 11.81 -10.44 -2.60
C ALA A 66 12.39 -9.58 -1.47
N THR A 67 12.30 -10.07 -0.23
CA THR A 67 12.79 -9.34 0.95
C THR A 67 14.31 -9.12 0.92
N LYS A 68 15.07 -10.10 0.45
CA LYS A 68 16.54 -10.02 0.35
C LYS A 68 16.99 -9.05 -0.75
N ASN A 69 16.22 -8.95 -1.83
CA ASN A 69 16.54 -8.15 -3.00
C ASN A 69 15.69 -6.87 -3.10
N LYS A 70 15.07 -6.44 -2.00
CA LYS A 70 14.13 -5.31 -1.91
C LYS A 70 14.62 -3.97 -2.47
N ASP A 71 15.93 -3.82 -2.64
CA ASP A 71 16.57 -2.61 -3.15
C ASP A 71 16.75 -2.67 -4.69
N MET A 72 16.30 -3.74 -5.36
CA MET A 72 16.28 -3.86 -6.81
C MET A 72 15.04 -3.17 -7.41
N ASP A 73 15.22 -2.47 -8.52
CA ASP A 73 14.14 -1.76 -9.24
C ASP A 73 13.02 -2.69 -9.74
N THR A 74 13.29 -3.99 -9.85
CA THR A 74 12.30 -5.01 -10.25
C THR A 74 11.46 -5.52 -9.08
N ILE A 75 11.64 -4.96 -7.88
CA ILE A 75 10.93 -5.36 -6.66
C ILE A 75 10.20 -4.16 -6.07
N GLY A 76 8.89 -4.29 -5.91
CA GLY A 76 8.05 -3.30 -5.24
C GLY A 76 8.19 -3.31 -3.71
N ASP A 77 7.27 -2.64 -3.02
CA ASP A 77 7.31 -2.48 -1.57
C ASP A 77 7.03 -3.79 -0.82
N VAL A 78 8.10 -4.49 -0.44
CA VAL A 78 8.04 -5.74 0.31
C VAL A 78 7.34 -5.63 1.68
N ARG A 79 7.15 -4.42 2.23
CA ARG A 79 6.44 -4.21 3.50
C ARG A 79 4.94 -4.52 3.38
N ILE A 80 4.40 -4.52 2.17
CA ILE A 80 3.02 -4.94 1.88
C ILE A 80 2.81 -6.40 2.29
N PHE A 81 3.80 -7.28 2.04
CA PHE A 81 3.70 -8.66 2.49
C PHE A 81 3.54 -8.77 4.01
N GLU A 82 4.33 -8.02 4.78
CA GLU A 82 4.20 -8.04 6.24
C GLU A 82 2.86 -7.47 6.71
N THR A 83 2.35 -6.45 6.03
CA THR A 83 1.04 -5.86 6.35
C THR A 83 -0.09 -6.87 6.12
N LEU A 84 -0.13 -7.51 4.95
CA LEU A 84 -1.13 -8.53 4.62
C LEU A 84 -1.02 -9.76 5.55
N ARG A 85 0.18 -10.13 5.98
CA ARG A 85 0.39 -11.21 6.96
C ARG A 85 -0.16 -10.84 8.33
N ARG A 86 0.08 -9.62 8.81
CA ARG A 86 -0.45 -9.14 10.10
C ARG A 86 -1.98 -9.06 10.11
N GLN A 87 -2.57 -8.72 8.98
CA GLN A 87 -4.03 -8.75 8.78
C GLN A 87 -4.59 -10.18 8.70
N GLY A 88 -3.72 -11.20 8.68
CA GLY A 88 -4.10 -12.60 8.51
C GLY A 88 -4.55 -12.95 7.09
N VAL A 89 -4.41 -12.04 6.12
CA VAL A 89 -4.82 -12.26 4.73
C VAL A 89 -3.79 -13.11 3.99
N LEU A 90 -2.49 -12.85 4.21
CA LEU A 90 -1.40 -13.54 3.52
C LEU A 90 -0.77 -14.63 4.41
N GLU A 91 -0.71 -15.84 3.89
CA GLU A 91 -0.01 -16.98 4.48
C GLU A 91 1.27 -17.29 3.70
N VAL A 92 2.40 -17.41 4.41
CA VAL A 92 3.68 -17.76 3.81
C VAL A 92 3.97 -19.23 4.06
N VAL A 93 3.90 -20.04 3.01
CA VAL A 93 4.05 -21.49 3.08
C VAL A 93 5.48 -21.91 2.77
N SER A 94 6.07 -22.75 3.64
CA SER A 94 7.45 -23.20 3.53
C SER A 94 7.67 -24.43 2.65
N SER A 95 6.59 -25.03 2.13
CA SER A 95 6.66 -26.24 1.31
C SER A 95 7.20 -25.96 -0.09
N GLU A 96 7.87 -26.94 -0.68
CA GLU A 96 8.22 -26.92 -2.10
C GLU A 96 6.98 -27.03 -3.00
N HIS A 97 5.88 -27.59 -2.48
CA HIS A 97 4.58 -27.76 -3.13
C HIS A 97 3.54 -26.78 -2.57
N ASP A 98 3.81 -25.48 -2.70
CA ASP A 98 2.91 -24.41 -2.26
C ASP A 98 1.55 -24.46 -2.94
N ASP A 99 1.50 -24.92 -4.19
CA ASP A 99 0.26 -25.04 -4.97
C ASP A 99 -0.77 -25.94 -4.30
N MET A 100 -0.31 -27.07 -3.75
CA MET A 100 -1.20 -28.01 -3.09
C MET A 100 -1.84 -27.43 -1.82
N TYR A 101 -1.18 -26.50 -1.12
CA TYR A 101 -1.72 -25.91 0.11
C TYR A 101 -2.91 -25.00 -0.15
N TRP A 102 -2.79 -24.11 -1.14
CA TRP A 102 -3.90 -23.23 -1.47
C TRP A 102 -5.01 -23.96 -2.22
N ILE A 103 -4.69 -25.01 -3.00
CA ILE A 103 -5.70 -25.92 -3.58
C ILE A 103 -6.49 -26.61 -2.47
N ASP A 104 -5.81 -27.22 -1.49
CA ASP A 104 -6.46 -27.90 -0.37
C ASP A 104 -7.31 -26.94 0.47
N TYR A 105 -6.81 -25.72 0.68
CA TYR A 105 -7.57 -24.67 1.37
C TYR A 105 -8.83 -24.30 0.59
N ALA A 106 -8.72 -24.05 -0.72
CA ALA A 106 -9.85 -23.73 -1.58
C ALA A 106 -10.90 -24.83 -1.59
N ILE A 107 -10.51 -26.11 -1.68
CA ILE A 107 -11.46 -27.22 -1.65
C ILE A 107 -12.17 -27.27 -0.28
N LYS A 108 -11.40 -27.20 0.81
CA LYS A 108 -11.90 -27.33 2.17
C LYS A 108 -12.87 -26.21 2.56
N HIS A 109 -12.62 -25.00 2.07
CA HIS A 109 -13.37 -23.79 2.41
C HIS A 109 -14.32 -23.34 1.30
N ASN A 110 -14.61 -24.22 0.32
CA ASN A 110 -15.44 -23.90 -0.85
C ASN A 110 -15.04 -22.56 -1.50
N GLY A 111 -13.75 -22.42 -1.77
CA GLY A 111 -13.16 -21.19 -2.29
C GLY A 111 -13.13 -21.10 -3.81
N LEU A 112 -13.20 -19.87 -4.29
CA LEU A 112 -12.83 -19.44 -5.63
C LEU A 112 -11.31 -19.21 -5.67
N VAL A 113 -10.62 -19.70 -6.69
CA VAL A 113 -9.16 -19.59 -6.82
C VAL A 113 -8.79 -18.53 -7.84
N ILE A 114 -7.87 -17.63 -7.48
CA ILE A 114 -7.28 -16.63 -8.37
C ILE A 114 -5.87 -17.07 -8.72
N THR A 115 -5.69 -17.58 -9.94
CA THR A 115 -4.37 -17.90 -10.53
C THR A 115 -4.49 -17.92 -12.05
N ARG A 116 -3.42 -17.63 -12.78
CA ARG A 116 -3.30 -17.92 -14.22
C ARG A 116 -2.57 -19.24 -14.47
N ASP A 117 -2.07 -19.92 -13.44
CA ASP A 117 -1.41 -21.20 -13.62
C ASP A 117 -2.39 -22.27 -14.16
N LYS A 118 -1.85 -23.15 -15.01
CA LYS A 118 -2.57 -24.29 -15.59
C LYS A 118 -2.40 -25.57 -14.76
N LEU A 119 -1.54 -25.53 -13.74
CA LEU A 119 -1.29 -26.60 -12.78
C LEU A 119 -0.89 -27.92 -13.45
N LYS A 120 -0.05 -27.83 -14.48
CA LYS A 120 0.28 -28.99 -15.32
C LYS A 120 1.03 -30.07 -14.54
N THR A 121 2.02 -29.65 -13.76
CA THR A 121 2.88 -30.54 -12.98
C THR A 121 2.08 -31.22 -11.87
N GLU A 122 1.23 -30.46 -11.19
CA GLU A 122 0.41 -30.94 -10.08
C GLU A 122 -0.61 -31.98 -10.59
N LYS A 123 -1.19 -31.76 -11.78
CA LYS A 123 -2.07 -32.71 -12.47
C LYS A 123 -1.41 -34.05 -12.80
N GLU A 124 -0.10 -34.06 -13.04
CA GLU A 124 0.66 -35.27 -13.33
C GLU A 124 1.08 -35.99 -12.03
N GLU A 125 1.41 -35.23 -10.98
CA GLU A 125 1.96 -35.77 -9.73
C GLU A 125 0.88 -36.21 -8.71
N TYR A 126 -0.30 -35.60 -8.71
CA TYR A 126 -1.33 -35.83 -7.69
C TYR A 126 -2.65 -36.32 -8.29
N GLU A 127 -3.17 -37.42 -7.74
CA GLU A 127 -4.47 -37.98 -8.11
C GLU A 127 -5.61 -37.27 -7.35
N ARG A 128 -6.41 -36.45 -8.07
CA ARG A 128 -7.50 -35.62 -7.53
C ARG A 128 -8.59 -35.35 -8.58
N ASP A 129 -9.74 -34.86 -8.13
CA ASP A 129 -10.78 -34.34 -9.02
C ASP A 129 -10.36 -32.96 -9.56
N TRP A 130 -9.53 -32.98 -10.60
CA TRP A 130 -9.01 -31.78 -11.25
C TRP A 130 -10.08 -30.98 -11.99
N ASP A 131 -11.17 -31.62 -12.43
CA ASP A 131 -12.29 -30.91 -13.05
C ASP A 131 -13.02 -30.05 -12.01
N ALA A 132 -13.15 -30.54 -10.77
CA ALA A 132 -13.70 -29.75 -9.67
C ALA A 132 -12.77 -28.59 -9.29
N VAL A 133 -11.45 -28.78 -9.29
CA VAL A 133 -10.49 -27.68 -9.06
C VAL A 133 -10.57 -26.65 -10.17
N GLU A 134 -10.58 -27.08 -11.43
CA GLU A 134 -10.58 -26.20 -12.60
C GLU A 134 -11.82 -25.29 -12.64
N LYS A 135 -12.98 -25.79 -12.22
CA LYS A 135 -14.22 -25.00 -12.11
C LYS A 135 -14.13 -23.87 -11.09
N ARG A 136 -13.27 -24.00 -10.07
CA ARG A 136 -13.04 -22.99 -9.04
C ARG A 136 -12.06 -21.92 -9.48
N ILE A 137 -11.32 -22.12 -10.56
CA ILE A 137 -10.25 -21.20 -10.97
C ILE A 137 -10.83 -20.08 -11.84
N LEU A 138 -10.69 -18.86 -11.37
CA LEU A 138 -10.91 -17.65 -12.15
C LEU A 138 -9.59 -17.16 -12.74
N ARG A 139 -9.51 -17.15 -14.08
CA ARG A 139 -8.35 -16.62 -14.83
C ARG A 139 -8.62 -15.29 -15.53
N ASP A 140 -9.88 -14.89 -15.60
CA ASP A 140 -10.34 -13.68 -16.29
C ASP A 140 -10.20 -12.46 -15.38
N TRP A 141 -8.94 -12.11 -15.10
CA TRP A 141 -8.55 -10.95 -14.33
C TRP A 141 -7.30 -10.33 -14.94
N ASP A 142 -7.08 -9.03 -14.72
CA ASP A 142 -5.86 -8.34 -15.11
C ASP A 142 -5.48 -7.23 -14.15
N VAL A 143 -4.22 -6.79 -14.21
CA VAL A 143 -3.75 -5.60 -13.49
C VAL A 143 -3.34 -4.56 -14.52
N LEU A 144 -4.03 -3.43 -14.53
CA LEU A 144 -3.77 -2.34 -15.47
C LEU A 144 -2.39 -1.70 -15.22
N GLU A 145 -1.89 -0.95 -16.20
CA GLU A 145 -0.65 -0.15 -16.06
C GLU A 145 -0.72 0.86 -14.89
N THR A 146 -1.93 1.26 -14.50
CA THR A 146 -2.19 2.13 -13.33
C THR A 146 -1.98 1.41 -11.99
N GLY A 147 -1.83 0.09 -12.00
CA GLY A 147 -1.77 -0.77 -10.81
C GLY A 147 -3.14 -1.27 -10.32
N GLU A 148 -4.23 -0.90 -11.00
CA GLU A 148 -5.60 -1.31 -10.62
C GLU A 148 -5.90 -2.75 -11.07
N PHE A 149 -6.30 -3.60 -10.11
CA PHE A 149 -6.77 -4.95 -10.37
C PHE A 149 -8.23 -4.95 -10.84
N LEU A 150 -8.51 -5.70 -11.91
CA LEU A 150 -9.84 -5.88 -12.47
C LEU A 150 -10.16 -7.36 -12.67
N ALA A 151 -11.34 -7.77 -12.22
CA ALA A 151 -11.91 -9.08 -12.52
C ALA A 151 -13.40 -8.93 -12.91
N PRO A 152 -13.71 -8.70 -14.20
CA PRO A 152 -15.06 -8.31 -14.65
C PRO A 152 -16.16 -9.34 -14.39
N SER A 153 -15.79 -10.61 -14.24
CA SER A 153 -16.70 -11.73 -14.04
C SER A 153 -17.03 -12.00 -12.55
N VAL A 154 -16.44 -11.23 -11.63
CA VAL A 154 -16.67 -11.35 -10.18
C VAL A 154 -17.89 -10.50 -9.78
N PRO A 155 -18.94 -11.11 -9.22
CA PRO A 155 -20.08 -10.37 -8.70
C PRO A 155 -19.75 -9.74 -7.34
N MET A 156 -20.51 -8.69 -7.01
CA MET A 156 -20.57 -8.17 -5.64
C MET A 156 -21.48 -9.06 -4.80
N LYS A 157 -21.09 -9.38 -3.55
CA LYS A 157 -21.97 -10.11 -2.60
C LYS A 157 -23.02 -9.19 -2.00
N ASP A 158 -24.28 -9.66 -1.92
CA ASP A 158 -25.44 -8.87 -1.44
C ASP A 158 -25.31 -8.43 0.04
N GLU A 159 -24.52 -9.13 0.85
CA GLU A 159 -24.16 -8.74 2.23
C GLU A 159 -23.05 -7.67 2.31
N ALA A 160 -22.52 -7.22 1.17
CA ALA A 160 -21.77 -5.98 1.12
C ALA A 160 -22.73 -4.81 1.36
N GLU A 161 -23.17 -4.63 2.62
CA GLU A 161 -23.69 -3.34 3.07
C GLU A 161 -22.71 -2.30 2.54
N ARG A 162 -23.22 -1.33 1.78
CA ARG A 162 -22.45 -0.21 1.24
C ARG A 162 -21.90 0.66 2.36
N ILE A 163 -20.92 0.15 3.07
CA ILE A 163 -19.86 0.95 3.64
C ILE A 163 -18.59 0.37 3.05
N SER A 164 -18.42 0.60 1.75
CA SER A 164 -17.10 0.58 1.11
C SER A 164 -16.13 1.28 2.05
N PHE A 165 -14.93 0.73 2.24
CA PHE A 165 -13.88 1.37 3.04
C PHE A 165 -13.69 2.84 2.63
N LYS A 166 -13.91 3.18 1.35
CA LYS A 166 -13.97 4.54 0.83
C LYS A 166 -15.11 5.37 1.44
N THR A 167 -16.32 4.81 1.57
CA THR A 167 -17.47 5.45 2.23
C THR A 167 -17.28 5.57 3.74
N LEU A 168 -16.69 4.58 4.40
CA LEU A 168 -16.28 4.66 5.81
C LEU A 168 -15.24 5.77 6.01
N ARG A 169 -14.21 5.81 5.16
CA ARG A 169 -13.17 6.87 5.15
C ARG A 169 -13.78 8.25 4.90
N THR A 170 -14.73 8.39 3.95
CA THR A 170 -15.40 9.68 3.70
C THR A 170 -16.24 10.13 4.89
N ARG A 171 -16.99 9.21 5.52
CA ARG A 171 -17.79 9.52 6.71
C ARG A 171 -16.91 9.83 7.93
N LEU A 172 -15.76 9.18 8.05
CA LEU A 172 -14.77 9.46 9.09
C LEU A 172 -14.18 10.87 8.92
N LYS A 173 -13.78 11.24 7.69
CA LYS A 173 -13.35 12.61 7.34
C LYS A 173 -14.43 13.67 7.66
N GLU A 174 -15.70 13.38 7.35
CA GLU A 174 -16.82 14.29 7.66
C GLU A 174 -17.05 14.47 9.17
N LEU A 175 -16.84 13.41 9.96
CA LEU A 175 -16.92 13.45 11.42
C LEU A 175 -15.73 14.22 12.02
N GLU A 176 -14.52 14.00 11.51
CA GLU A 176 -13.31 14.72 11.94
C GLU A 176 -13.45 16.23 11.71
N MET A 177 -13.97 16.66 10.55
CA MET A 177 -14.24 18.09 10.28
C MET A 177 -15.26 18.68 11.27
N ARG A 178 -16.35 17.96 11.55
CA ARG A 178 -17.38 18.44 12.50
C ARG A 178 -16.84 18.53 13.93
N VAL A 179 -15.98 17.60 14.34
CA VAL A 179 -15.33 17.64 15.65
C VAL A 179 -14.38 18.85 15.72
N ALA A 180 -13.58 19.09 14.68
CA ALA A 180 -12.70 20.26 14.61
C ALA A 180 -13.47 21.60 14.71
N GLU A 181 -14.59 21.74 13.98
CA GLU A 181 -15.46 22.92 14.07
C GLU A 181 -16.05 23.12 15.48
N LEU A 182 -16.50 22.04 16.13
CA LEU A 182 -17.05 22.09 17.48
C LEU A 182 -15.99 22.44 18.53
N GLU A 183 -14.77 21.92 18.40
CA GLU A 183 -13.64 22.27 19.28
C GLU A 183 -13.22 23.74 19.12
N GLN A 184 -13.24 24.26 17.89
CA GLN A 184 -12.95 25.66 17.60
C GLN A 184 -14.05 26.60 18.17
N THR A 185 -15.30 26.17 18.11
CA THR A 185 -16.43 26.91 18.71
C THR A 185 -16.38 26.88 20.24
N ARG A 186 -15.92 25.78 20.84
CA ARG A 186 -15.71 25.68 22.30
C ARG A 186 -14.54 26.57 22.78
N ASN A 187 -13.46 26.65 22.01
CA ASN A 187 -12.31 27.49 22.34
C ASN A 187 -12.58 29.00 22.20
N THR A 188 -13.54 29.41 21.38
CA THR A 188 -13.94 30.83 21.28
C THR A 188 -14.91 31.30 22.37
N HIS A 189 -15.49 30.39 23.16
CA HIS A 189 -16.53 30.70 24.16
C HIS A 189 -16.10 30.52 25.62
N THR A 190 -14.79 30.41 25.92
CA THR A 190 -14.32 30.35 27.31
C THR A 190 -13.91 31.75 27.80
N PRO A 191 -14.61 32.36 28.78
CA PRO A 191 -14.27 33.70 29.27
C PRO A 191 -12.94 33.68 30.03
N GLN A 192 -12.08 34.65 29.71
CA GLN A 192 -10.81 34.93 30.36
C GLN A 192 -11.00 35.34 31.83
N THR A 193 -10.15 34.83 32.72
CA THR A 193 -9.75 35.54 33.94
C THR A 193 -8.23 35.67 33.97
N GLU A 194 -7.83 36.92 34.18
CA GLU A 194 -6.51 37.52 34.19
C GLU A 194 -5.55 36.79 35.17
N ASP A 195 -4.27 36.62 34.81
CA ASP A 195 -3.23 37.65 34.98
C ASP A 195 -1.81 37.06 35.09
N LYS A 196 -0.81 37.84 34.63
CA LYS A 196 0.66 37.72 34.73
C LYS A 196 1.46 37.02 33.61
N LYS A 197 1.90 37.85 32.65
CA LYS A 197 3.25 37.83 32.03
C LYS A 197 4.29 38.45 33.00
N PRO A 198 5.62 38.24 32.88
CA PRO A 198 6.35 38.16 31.61
C PRO A 198 7.55 37.18 31.53
N HIS A 199 7.69 36.50 30.40
CA HIS A 199 8.98 36.46 29.69
C HIS A 199 8.69 36.39 28.19
N VAL A 200 9.37 37.25 27.44
CA VAL A 200 9.23 37.40 25.99
C VAL A 200 10.27 36.48 25.38
N GLU A 201 9.84 35.29 24.99
CA GLU A 201 10.40 34.64 23.81
C GLU A 201 9.50 35.08 22.66
N GLU A 202 10.08 35.70 21.65
CA GLU A 202 9.38 35.98 20.40
C GLU A 202 8.85 34.64 19.90
N ALA A 203 7.53 34.46 19.98
CA ALA A 203 6.88 33.31 19.39
C ALA A 203 7.07 33.45 17.88
N GLU A 204 8.07 32.72 17.34
CA GLU A 204 8.17 32.46 15.91
C GLU A 204 6.78 32.07 15.43
N SER A 205 6.35 32.70 14.33
CA SER A 205 5.06 32.34 13.74
C SER A 205 5.06 30.85 13.41
N GLU A 206 3.92 30.17 13.53
CA GLU A 206 3.83 28.71 13.25
C GLU A 206 4.43 28.37 11.87
N ASP A 207 4.29 29.26 10.89
CA ASP A 207 4.91 29.17 9.56
C ASP A 207 6.45 29.19 9.59
N GLU A 208 7.08 30.04 10.40
CA GLU A 208 8.55 30.13 10.51
C GLU A 208 9.15 28.85 11.10
N THR A 209 8.51 28.29 12.13
CA THR A 209 8.94 27.03 12.75
C THR A 209 8.80 25.86 11.77
N VAL A 210 7.71 25.79 11.00
CA VAL A 210 7.51 24.75 9.97
C VAL A 210 8.59 24.83 8.89
N VAL A 211 8.93 26.04 8.42
CA VAL A 211 9.98 26.26 7.42
C VAL A 211 11.36 25.85 7.95
N ALA A 212 11.68 26.20 9.20
CA ALA A 212 12.95 25.86 9.84
C ALA A 212 13.13 24.34 9.99
N ILE A 213 12.10 23.64 10.47
CA ILE A 213 12.10 22.19 10.63
C ILE A 213 12.26 21.49 9.28
N THR A 214 11.48 21.91 8.27
CA THR A 214 11.55 21.35 6.90
C THR A 214 12.96 21.50 6.34
N SER A 215 13.55 22.69 6.50
CA SER A 215 14.89 22.98 6.00
C SER A 215 15.96 22.10 6.64
N GLU A 216 15.85 21.85 7.94
CA GLU A 216 16.79 21.00 8.68
C GLU A 216 16.67 19.52 8.29
N VAL A 217 15.44 19.03 8.05
CA VAL A 217 15.22 17.66 7.55
C VAL A 217 15.92 17.46 6.20
N PHE A 218 15.74 18.37 5.24
CA PHE A 218 16.43 18.28 3.95
C PHE A 218 17.95 18.32 4.09
N ARG A 219 18.48 19.19 4.96
CA ARG A 219 19.91 19.35 5.17
C ARG A 219 20.55 18.10 5.79
N ARG A 220 19.83 17.39 6.66
CA ARG A 220 20.30 16.12 7.27
C ARG A 220 20.25 14.94 6.30
N LEU A 221 19.17 14.85 5.52
CA LEU A 221 18.97 13.71 4.61
C LEU A 221 19.86 13.82 3.38
N LEU A 222 20.03 15.01 2.81
CA LEU A 222 20.78 15.21 1.55
C LEU A 222 22.27 15.44 1.80
N GLN A 223 22.97 14.40 2.25
CA GLN A 223 24.43 14.40 2.30
C GLN A 223 25.04 14.46 0.89
N PRO A 224 26.24 15.04 0.71
CA PRO A 224 26.85 15.17 -0.61
C PRO A 224 27.12 13.80 -1.26
N GLY A 225 26.62 13.60 -2.47
CA GLY A 225 26.96 12.44 -3.31
C GLY A 225 26.10 11.18 -3.15
N GLU A 226 25.16 11.16 -2.22
CA GLU A 226 24.23 10.03 -2.04
C GLU A 226 22.81 10.38 -2.52
N PHE A 227 22.17 9.43 -3.20
CA PHE A 227 20.77 9.54 -3.58
C PHE A 227 19.87 9.11 -2.42
N VAL A 228 18.84 9.91 -2.17
CA VAL A 228 17.80 9.69 -1.18
C VAL A 228 16.48 9.51 -1.90
N HIS A 229 15.78 8.44 -1.56
CA HIS A 229 14.47 8.15 -2.10
C HIS A 229 13.42 9.13 -1.54
N LEU A 230 12.54 9.65 -2.40
CA LEU A 230 11.48 10.60 -2.04
C LEU A 230 10.72 10.13 -0.80
N THR A 231 10.23 8.88 -0.78
CA THR A 231 9.52 8.27 0.35
C THR A 231 10.23 8.42 1.70
N HIS A 232 11.57 8.39 1.74
CA HIS A 232 12.31 8.58 2.99
C HIS A 232 12.20 10.03 3.50
N ILE A 233 12.24 10.99 2.58
CA ILE A 233 12.02 12.41 2.88
C ILE A 233 10.58 12.62 3.36
N TYR A 234 9.59 12.00 2.70
CA TYR A 234 8.19 12.05 3.11
C TYR A 234 7.97 11.60 4.54
N HIS A 235 8.47 10.41 4.86
CA HIS A 235 8.26 9.84 6.19
C HIS A 235 9.01 10.64 7.25
N THR A 236 10.20 11.15 6.94
CA THR A 236 10.92 11.99 7.91
C THR A 236 10.17 13.30 8.15
N LEU A 237 9.67 13.96 7.11
CA LEU A 237 8.88 15.18 7.25
C LEU A 237 7.56 14.93 8.00
N ALA A 238 6.83 13.87 7.67
CA ALA A 238 5.60 13.50 8.37
C ALA A 238 5.83 13.16 9.85
N SER A 239 6.89 12.39 10.15
CA SER A 239 7.23 12.04 11.52
C SER A 239 7.54 13.27 12.37
N VAL A 240 8.26 14.24 11.80
CA VAL A 240 8.68 15.44 12.54
C VAL A 240 7.55 16.46 12.65
N HIS A 241 6.80 16.73 11.57
CA HIS A 241 5.75 17.75 11.56
C HIS A 241 4.44 17.28 12.19
N LEU A 242 4.06 16.02 11.97
CA LEU A 242 2.82 15.45 12.48
C LEU A 242 3.04 14.65 13.78
N GLN A 243 4.27 14.67 14.32
CA GLN A 243 4.70 13.97 15.54
C GLN A 243 4.39 12.46 15.50
N LEU A 244 4.47 11.86 14.31
CA LEU A 244 4.18 10.43 14.11
C LEU A 244 5.42 9.58 14.41
N GLU A 245 5.22 8.43 15.06
CA GLU A 245 6.33 7.55 15.43
C GLU A 245 7.03 6.99 14.17
N PRO A 246 8.35 7.26 13.99
CA PRO A 246 9.08 6.73 12.84
C PRO A 246 9.15 5.20 12.86
N GLY A 247 8.94 4.57 11.71
CA GLY A 247 9.04 3.11 11.56
C GLY A 247 7.77 2.33 11.89
N LYS A 248 6.72 2.97 12.44
CA LYS A 248 5.38 2.40 12.63
C LYS A 248 4.35 3.02 11.68
N PHE A 249 4.65 2.99 10.38
CA PHE A 249 3.86 3.66 9.35
C PHE A 249 2.42 3.12 9.21
N SER A 250 2.11 1.94 9.74
CA SER A 250 0.75 1.38 9.81
C SER A 250 -0.14 2.05 10.85
N ASP A 251 0.46 2.68 11.88
CA ASP A 251 -0.25 3.39 12.93
C ASP A 251 -0.47 4.86 12.56
N TRP A 252 0.03 5.29 11.39
CA TRP A 252 -0.10 6.66 10.93
C TRP A 252 -1.51 6.92 10.39
N PRO A 253 -2.07 8.11 10.62
CA PRO A 253 -3.36 8.51 10.06
C PRO A 253 -3.36 8.33 8.54
N ALA A 254 -4.40 7.72 7.95
CA ALA A 254 -4.42 7.43 6.51
C ALA A 254 -4.30 8.68 5.62
N ASP A 255 -4.61 9.85 6.17
CA ASP A 255 -4.52 11.18 5.57
C ASP A 255 -3.23 11.94 5.97
N TRP A 256 -2.24 11.31 6.60
CA TRP A 256 -0.98 11.96 7.00
C TRP A 256 -0.31 12.70 5.82
N ARG A 257 -0.47 12.20 4.59
CA ARG A 257 0.02 12.87 3.37
C ARG A 257 -0.71 14.18 3.10
N GLU A 258 -2.03 14.19 3.23
CA GLU A 258 -2.86 15.38 3.05
C GLU A 258 -2.58 16.40 4.16
N GLN A 259 -2.44 15.95 5.41
CA GLN A 259 -2.07 16.79 6.55
C GLN A 259 -0.69 17.42 6.36
N LEU A 260 0.30 16.62 5.95
CA LEU A 260 1.65 17.13 5.68
C LEU A 260 1.64 18.14 4.53
N MET A 261 0.91 17.88 3.44
CA MET A 261 0.81 18.79 2.31
C MET A 261 0.12 20.11 2.69
N GLY A 262 -0.93 20.05 3.51
CA GLY A 262 -1.60 21.24 4.03
C GLY A 262 -0.69 22.07 4.93
N LEU A 263 0.04 21.41 5.84
CA LEU A 263 0.97 22.05 6.76
C LEU A 263 2.16 22.69 6.03
N LEU A 264 2.63 22.06 4.95
CA LEU A 264 3.70 22.61 4.10
C LEU A 264 3.17 23.60 3.04
N ASN A 265 1.85 23.81 2.95
CA ASN A 265 1.20 24.64 1.94
C ASN A 265 1.59 24.29 0.50
N VAL A 266 1.67 23.00 0.18
CA VAL A 266 2.06 22.49 -1.14
C VAL A 266 0.94 21.68 -1.79
N SER A 267 0.89 21.69 -3.13
CA SER A 267 -0.08 20.93 -3.91
C SER A 267 0.56 20.28 -5.14
N GLY A 268 -0.07 19.23 -5.67
CA GLY A 268 0.39 18.56 -6.89
C GLY A 268 1.37 17.42 -6.65
N LYS A 269 2.16 17.08 -7.69
CA LYS A 269 3.04 15.91 -7.67
C LYS A 269 4.18 16.07 -6.68
N MET A 270 4.51 14.98 -6.01
CA MET A 270 5.56 14.89 -4.99
C MET A 270 6.91 15.47 -5.42
N SER A 271 7.36 15.10 -6.61
CA SER A 271 8.62 15.58 -7.20
C SER A 271 8.62 17.07 -7.55
N VAL A 272 7.44 17.69 -7.66
CA VAL A 272 7.30 19.13 -7.94
C VAL A 272 7.51 19.90 -6.65
N TRP A 273 6.75 19.60 -5.60
CA TRP A 273 6.87 20.39 -4.38
C TRP A 273 8.18 20.16 -3.63
N VAL A 274 8.80 18.97 -3.72
CA VAL A 274 10.12 18.75 -3.12
C VAL A 274 11.17 19.68 -3.76
N LYS A 275 11.02 20.06 -5.03
CA LYS A 275 11.84 21.13 -5.64
C LYS A 275 11.50 22.50 -5.08
N ASP A 276 10.22 22.75 -4.80
CA ASP A 276 9.74 24.06 -4.39
C ASP A 276 10.12 24.39 -2.94
N ILE A 277 10.16 23.40 -2.04
CA ILE A 277 10.43 23.62 -0.61
C ILE A 277 11.83 23.19 -0.14
N CYS A 278 12.60 22.47 -0.97
CA CYS A 278 13.96 22.09 -0.60
C CYS A 278 14.86 23.33 -0.64
N PRO A 279 15.53 23.69 0.48
CA PRO A 279 16.35 24.91 0.54
C PRO A 279 17.71 24.75 -0.17
N ILE A 280 17.98 23.59 -0.76
CA ILE A 280 19.25 23.22 -1.39
C ILE A 280 18.97 22.78 -2.82
N ALA A 281 19.89 23.09 -3.74
CA ALA A 281 19.82 22.59 -5.10
C ALA A 281 19.84 21.05 -5.11
N ILE A 282 18.90 20.45 -5.82
CA ILE A 282 18.72 19.00 -5.93
C ILE A 282 18.67 18.54 -7.38
N GLU A 283 19.22 17.36 -7.63
CA GLU A 283 19.14 16.66 -8.90
C GLU A 283 18.36 15.36 -8.73
N PHE A 284 17.40 15.12 -9.61
CA PHE A 284 16.70 13.84 -9.69
C PHE A 284 17.51 12.88 -10.55
N ASP A 285 17.50 11.59 -10.22
CA ASP A 285 18.14 10.60 -11.07
C ASP A 285 17.43 10.53 -12.44
N ALA A 286 18.23 10.41 -13.50
CA ALA A 286 17.73 10.41 -14.88
C ALA A 286 17.01 9.10 -15.24
N LYS A 287 17.35 8.00 -14.56
CA LYS A 287 16.76 6.67 -14.73
C LYS A 287 15.61 6.46 -13.75
N ASP A 288 15.76 6.93 -12.50
CA ASP A 288 14.71 6.84 -11.47
C ASP A 288 14.33 8.20 -10.86
N LYS A 289 13.17 8.73 -11.27
CA LYS A 289 12.65 10.01 -10.76
C LYS A 289 12.19 9.97 -9.30
N SER A 290 12.22 8.81 -8.65
CA SER A 290 11.94 8.65 -7.23
C SER A 290 13.15 9.00 -6.34
N MET A 291 14.35 9.04 -6.94
CA MET A 291 15.62 9.27 -6.26
C MET A 291 16.10 10.70 -6.51
N LEU A 292 16.59 11.36 -5.45
CA LEU A 292 17.21 12.68 -5.58
C LEU A 292 18.46 12.81 -4.70
N LYS A 293 19.41 13.60 -5.16
CA LYS A 293 20.61 13.94 -4.41
C LYS A 293 20.79 15.45 -4.38
N LYS A 294 21.69 15.91 -3.51
CA LYS A 294 22.19 17.28 -3.59
C LYS A 294 22.94 17.49 -4.91
N ALA A 295 22.63 18.58 -5.60
CA ALA A 295 23.33 19.04 -6.81
C ALA A 295 24.76 19.51 -6.49
#